data_AF-A0A0A9WQ97-F1
#
_entry.id   AF-A0A0A9WQ97-F1
#
_cell.length_a   1.000
_cell.length_b   1.000
_cell.length_c   1.000
_cell.angle_alpha   90.00
_cell.angle_beta   90.00
_cell.angle_gamma   90.00
#
_symmetry.space_group_name_H-M   'P 1'
#
loop_
_entity.id
_entity.type
_entity.pdbx_description
1 polymer ?
#
loop_
_entity_poly.entity_id
_entity_poly.type
_entity_poly.pdbx_seq_one_letter_code
_entity_poly.pdbx_strand_id
1 'polypeptide(L)'
;MESGVAENAVSGHIQLLLPGVTPCYECVPPLIVATGLPEAKRDGVCAASLPTTMGIIAGLLAQNALKYLLQFGDVSEYVGYDAMRDHFPRLTLKPNPECTHAICRTRQ
;
A
#
# COMPACT_ATOMS: atom_id res chain seq x y z
N MET A 1 -1.52 8.80 1.32
CA MET A 1 -1.93 7.41 1.60
C MET A 1 -2.08 6.72 0.26
N GLU A 2 -1.69 5.45 0.17
CA GLU A 2 -1.75 4.65 -1.06
C GLU A 2 -2.53 3.37 -0.78
N SER A 3 -3.06 2.76 -1.84
CA SER A 3 -3.77 1.49 -1.79
C SER A 3 -3.55 0.68 -3.06
N GLY A 4 -3.37 -0.62 -2.90
CA GLY A 4 -3.22 -1.55 -4.01
C GLY A 4 -4.14 -2.77 -3.89
N VAL A 5 -4.54 -3.31 -5.03
CA VAL A 5 -5.22 -4.60 -5.16
C VAL A 5 -4.37 -5.49 -6.07
N ALA A 6 -4.17 -6.74 -5.67
CA ALA A 6 -3.40 -7.70 -6.46
C ALA A 6 -4.12 -8.09 -7.75
N GLU A 7 -3.34 -8.48 -8.77
CA GLU A 7 -3.88 -8.86 -10.09
C GLU A 7 -4.82 -10.08 -10.07
N ASN A 8 -4.76 -10.89 -9.01
CA ASN A 8 -5.66 -12.02 -8.80
C ASN A 8 -6.95 -11.64 -8.05
N ALA A 9 -7.15 -10.36 -7.74
CA ALA A 9 -8.30 -9.79 -7.05
C ALA A 9 -8.60 -10.31 -5.62
N VAL A 10 -7.77 -11.18 -5.04
CA VAL A 10 -8.03 -11.80 -3.73
C VAL A 10 -7.13 -11.28 -2.61
N SER A 11 -6.38 -10.22 -2.88
CA SER A 11 -5.63 -9.50 -1.83
C SER A 11 -5.48 -8.02 -2.16
N GLY A 12 -5.23 -7.23 -1.13
CA GLY A 12 -4.95 -5.81 -1.27
C GLY A 12 -4.40 -5.22 0.02
N HIS A 13 -4.10 -3.92 0.00
CA HIS A 13 -3.61 -3.22 1.18
C HIS A 13 -3.86 -1.72 1.09
N ILE A 14 -3.68 -1.05 2.23
CA ILE A 14 -3.52 0.40 2.33
C ILE A 14 -2.24 0.73 3.10
N GLN A 15 -1.61 1.84 2.74
CA GLN A 15 -0.39 2.32 3.42
C GLN A 15 -0.43 3.84 3.64
N LEU A 16 -0.15 4.25 4.86
CA LEU A 16 0.07 5.65 5.22
C LEU A 16 1.51 6.06 4.89
N LEU A 17 1.64 7.14 4.12
CA LEU A 17 2.90 7.69 3.64
C LEU A 17 3.11 9.07 4.26
N LEU A 18 3.93 9.14 5.31
CA LEU A 18 4.35 10.36 5.98
C LEU A 18 5.88 10.47 5.80
N PRO A 19 6.36 11.28 4.84
CA PRO A 19 7.78 11.36 4.53
C PRO A 19 8.63 11.67 5.76
N GLY A 20 9.55 10.76 6.10
CA GLY A 20 10.41 10.86 7.28
C GLY A 20 9.92 10.09 8.51
N VAL A 21 8.62 9.80 8.59
CA VAL A 21 8.02 9.08 9.73
C VAL A 21 7.69 7.63 9.34
N THR A 22 7.02 7.44 8.22
CA THR A 22 6.72 6.12 7.64
C THR A 22 7.45 5.98 6.29
N PRO A 23 7.70 4.76 5.78
CA PRO A 23 8.39 4.59 4.51
C PRO A 23 7.64 5.26 3.38
N CYS A 24 8.37 5.98 2.52
CA CYS A 24 7.84 6.38 1.22
C CYS A 24 7.71 5.17 0.28
N TYR A 25 7.10 5.37 -0.89
CA TYR A 25 6.93 4.30 -1.88
C TYR A 25 8.27 3.70 -2.34
N GLU A 26 9.32 4.51 -2.44
CA GLU A 26 10.68 4.06 -2.81
C GLU A 26 11.47 3.42 -1.66
N CYS A 27 10.98 3.45 -0.41
CA CYS A 27 11.65 2.74 0.68
C CYS A 27 11.48 1.22 0.54
N VAL A 28 10.36 0.77 -0.02
CA VAL A 28 10.03 -0.64 -0.24
C VAL A 28 9.41 -0.79 -1.64
N PRO A 29 10.19 -0.55 -2.70
CA PRO A 29 9.66 -0.58 -4.05
C PRO A 29 9.28 -2.02 -4.42
N PRO A 30 8.17 -2.22 -5.16
CA PRO A 30 7.86 -3.53 -5.72
C PRO A 30 8.97 -3.95 -6.69
N LEU A 31 9.16 -5.27 -6.84
CA LEU A 31 10.29 -5.84 -7.60
C LEU A 31 10.44 -5.22 -9.00
N ILE A 32 9.32 -5.05 -9.73
CA ILE A 32 9.31 -4.46 -11.09
C ILE A 32 9.92 -3.05 -11.10
N VAL A 33 9.60 -2.22 -10.11
CA VAL A 33 10.16 -0.87 -9.96
C VAL A 33 11.63 -0.93 -9.57
N ALA A 34 12.00 -1.86 -8.67
CA ALA A 34 13.38 -2.01 -8.23
C ALA A 34 14.33 -2.51 -9.34
N THR A 35 13.85 -3.38 -10.23
CA THR A 35 14.66 -4.00 -11.29
C THR A 35 14.58 -3.25 -12.63
N GLY A 36 13.70 -2.25 -12.77
CA GLY A 36 13.46 -1.56 -14.03
C GLY A 36 12.95 -2.48 -15.15
N LEU A 37 12.35 -3.62 -14.77
CA LEU A 37 11.79 -4.56 -15.74
C LEU A 37 10.49 -3.98 -16.29
N PRO A 38 10.16 -4.21 -17.57
CA PRO A 38 8.87 -3.80 -18.10
C PRO A 38 7.73 -4.48 -17.31
N GLU A 39 6.63 -3.77 -17.07
CA GLU A 39 5.42 -4.37 -16.51
C GLU A 39 5.05 -5.61 -17.32
N ALA A 40 4.79 -6.73 -16.65
CA ALA A 40 4.40 -7.99 -17.28
C ALA A 40 2.95 -7.94 -17.81
N LYS A 41 2.61 -6.91 -18.57
CA LYS A 41 1.34 -6.83 -19.31
C LYS A 41 1.45 -7.66 -20.57
N ARG A 42 0.61 -8.68 -20.69
CA ARG A 42 0.34 -9.35 -21.96
C ARG A 42 -0.82 -8.65 -22.63
N ASP A 43 -0.64 -8.22 -23.87
CA ASP A 43 -1.72 -7.63 -24.66
C ASP A 43 -2.90 -8.60 -24.77
N GLY A 44 -4.09 -8.10 -24.46
CA GLY A 44 -5.34 -8.88 -24.47
C GLY A 44 -5.69 -9.60 -23.17
N VAL A 45 -4.89 -9.49 -22.10
CA VAL A 45 -5.20 -10.04 -20.77
C VAL A 45 -5.39 -8.92 -19.76
N CYS A 46 -6.54 -8.90 -19.07
CA CYS A 46 -6.78 -8.01 -17.94
C CYS A 46 -6.42 -8.70 -16.63
N ALA A 47 -5.96 -7.90 -15.66
CA ALA A 47 -5.93 -8.34 -14.27
C ALA A 47 -7.36 -8.66 -13.81
N ALA A 48 -7.52 -9.69 -12.99
CA ALA A 48 -8.79 -9.96 -12.37
C ALA A 48 -9.15 -8.79 -11.46
N SER A 49 -10.42 -8.42 -11.44
CA SER A 49 -10.95 -7.41 -10.54
C SER A 49 -12.27 -7.89 -9.97
N LEU A 50 -12.36 -7.94 -8.64
CA LEU A 50 -13.58 -8.28 -7.92
C LEU A 50 -14.07 -7.02 -7.19
N PRO A 51 -15.32 -6.59 -7.43
CA PRO A 51 -15.90 -5.41 -6.76
C PRO A 51 -15.86 -5.51 -5.23
N THR A 52 -15.90 -6.73 -4.69
CA THR A 52 -15.80 -7.00 -3.25
C THR A 52 -14.46 -6.54 -2.68
N THR A 53 -13.34 -6.96 -3.27
CA THR A 53 -12.00 -6.58 -2.83
C THR A 53 -11.76 -5.08 -3.01
N MET A 54 -12.19 -4.52 -4.14
CA MET A 54 -12.09 -3.06 -4.36
C MET A 54 -12.89 -2.28 -3.32
N GLY A 55 -14.12 -2.72 -3.00
CA GLY A 55 -14.95 -2.09 -1.99
C GLY A 55 -14.36 -2.14 -0.58
N ILE A 56 -13.79 -3.30 -0.19
CA ILE A 56 -13.11 -3.45 1.11
C ILE A 56 -11.89 -2.54 1.21
N ILE A 57 -11.01 -2.54 0.20
CA ILE A 57 -9.82 -1.69 0.20
C ILE A 57 -10.18 -0.20 0.19
N ALA A 58 -11.17 0.21 -0.62
CA ALA A 58 -11.64 1.58 -0.63
C ALA A 58 -12.25 2.01 0.73
N GLY A 59 -13.02 1.13 1.37
CA GLY A 59 -13.58 1.35 2.70
C GLY A 59 -12.50 1.51 3.76
N LEU A 60 -11.49 0.63 3.77
CA LEU A 60 -10.34 0.73 4.68
C LEU A 60 -9.56 2.03 4.45
N LEU A 61 -9.32 2.40 3.18
CA LEU A 61 -8.59 3.61 2.81
C LEU A 61 -9.31 4.87 3.31
N ALA A 62 -10.61 5.00 2.99
CA ALA A 62 -11.43 6.12 3.41
C ALA A 62 -11.52 6.19 4.95
N GLN A 63 -11.73 5.05 5.61
CA GLN A 63 -11.79 4.99 7.06
C GLN A 63 -10.47 5.43 7.71
N ASN A 64 -9.33 5.02 7.15
CA ASN A 64 -8.02 5.42 7.67
C ASN A 64 -7.71 6.90 7.42
N ALA A 65 -8.15 7.45 6.28
CA ALA A 65 -8.10 8.88 6.00
C ALA A 65 -8.95 9.69 7.00
N LEU A 66 -10.17 9.22 7.33
CA LEU A 66 -11.03 9.86 8.32
C LEU A 66 -10.40 9.83 9.71
N LYS A 67 -9.91 8.65 10.16
CA LYS A 67 -9.19 8.53 11.45
C LYS A 67 -8.04 9.53 11.54
N TYR A 68 -7.26 9.68 10.45
CA TYR A 68 -6.15 10.62 10.38
C TYR A 68 -6.59 12.08 10.38
N LEU A 69 -7.56 12.46 9.55
CA LEU A 69 -7.97 13.87 9.42
C LEU A 69 -8.76 14.37 10.64
N LEU A 70 -9.60 13.52 11.21
CA LEU A 70 -10.50 13.86 12.32
C LEU A 70 -9.94 13.46 13.68
N GLN A 71 -8.72 12.90 13.73
CA GLN A 71 -7.98 12.60 14.95
C GLN A 71 -8.75 11.68 15.92
N PHE A 72 -9.28 10.56 15.41
CA PHE A 72 -9.99 9.56 16.21
C PHE A 72 -9.53 8.14 15.90
N GLY A 73 -9.66 7.25 16.89
CA GLY A 73 -9.22 5.86 16.79
C GLY A 73 -7.73 5.72 16.48
N ASP A 74 -7.32 4.51 16.10
CA ASP A 74 -5.92 4.22 15.78
C ASP A 74 -5.70 4.28 14.27
N VAL A 75 -4.94 5.26 13.78
CA VAL A 75 -4.51 5.31 12.38
C VAL A 75 -3.56 4.14 12.11
N SER A 76 -3.83 3.40 11.04
CA SER A 76 -2.97 2.30 10.63
C SER A 76 -1.89 2.77 9.67
N GLU A 77 -0.63 2.43 9.92
CA GLU A 77 0.46 2.66 8.98
C GLU A 77 0.38 1.74 7.77
N TYR A 78 0.05 0.47 8.01
CA TYR A 78 -0.21 -0.53 6.98
C TYR A 78 -1.34 -1.46 7.44
N VAL A 79 -2.26 -1.77 6.53
CA VAL A 79 -3.24 -2.85 6.68
C VAL A 79 -3.28 -3.64 5.39
N GLY A 80 -3.01 -4.94 5.47
CA GLY A 80 -3.25 -5.88 4.38
C GLY A 80 -4.64 -6.50 4.47
N TYR A 81 -5.07 -7.09 3.36
CA TYR A 81 -6.27 -7.90 3.26
C TYR A 81 -5.95 -9.14 2.41
N ASP A 82 -6.17 -10.32 2.97
CA ASP A 82 -6.13 -11.62 2.30
C ASP A 82 -7.54 -12.22 2.29
N ALA A 83 -8.20 -12.14 1.15
CA ALA A 83 -9.58 -12.60 0.96
C ALA A 83 -9.70 -14.14 1.00
N MET A 84 -8.61 -14.87 0.80
CA MET A 84 -8.65 -16.34 0.81
C MET A 84 -8.65 -16.91 2.24
N ARG A 85 -8.20 -16.10 3.21
CA ARG A 85 -8.05 -16.51 4.62
C ARG A 85 -8.78 -15.59 5.59
N ASP A 86 -9.55 -14.63 5.08
CA ASP A 86 -10.21 -13.58 5.85
C ASP A 86 -9.26 -12.89 6.86
N HIS A 87 -8.03 -12.63 6.41
CA HIS A 87 -6.95 -12.15 7.28
C HIS A 87 -6.58 -10.69 6.99
N PHE A 88 -6.40 -9.91 8.05
CA PHE A 88 -6.13 -8.48 7.99
C PHE A 88 -4.86 -8.11 8.80
N PRO A 89 -3.65 -8.37 8.26
CA PRO A 89 -2.42 -8.07 8.98
C PRO A 89 -2.23 -6.56 9.10
N ARG A 90 -1.87 -6.10 10.30
CA ARG A 90 -1.44 -4.72 10.57
C ARG A 90 0.04 -4.71 10.81
N LEU A 91 0.75 -3.81 10.15
CA LEU A 91 2.19 -3.64 10.29
C LEU A 91 2.52 -2.19 10.60
N THR A 92 3.60 -2.01 11.35
CA THR A 92 4.28 -0.73 11.55
C THR A 92 5.53 -0.78 10.71
N LEU A 93 5.72 0.23 9.85
CA LEU A 93 6.82 0.24 8.90
C LEU A 93 7.69 1.47 9.13
N LYS A 94 9.01 1.30 9.02
CA LYS A 94 9.97 2.40 9.17
C LYS A 94 10.56 2.81 7.82
N PRO A 95 10.90 4.10 7.64
CA PRO A 95 11.66 4.56 6.48
C PRO A 95 12.98 3.80 6.32
N ASN A 96 13.38 3.58 5.08
CA ASN A 96 14.69 3.03 4.76
C ASN A 96 15.76 4.14 4.90
N PRO A 97 16.76 4.02 5.80
CA PRO A 97 17.86 4.99 5.94
C PRO A 97 18.63 5.23 4.64
N GLU A 98 18.67 4.22 3.77
CA GLU A 98 19.36 4.22 2.49
C GLU A 98 18.40 4.38 1.30
N CYS A 99 17.16 4.88 1.54
CA CYS A 99 16.17 5.11 0.49
C CYS A 99 16.79 5.89 -0.68
N THR A 100 16.56 5.46 -1.92
CA THR A 100 17.10 6.09 -3.14
C THR A 100 16.69 7.56 -3.26
N HIS A 101 15.49 7.89 -2.81
CA HIS A 101 14.94 9.24 -2.86
C HIS A 101 15.61 10.18 -1.84
N ALA A 102 16.39 11.15 -2.33
CA ALA A 102 17.14 12.08 -1.47
C ALA A 102 16.26 12.84 -0.47
N ILE A 103 15.09 13.35 -0.90
CA ILE A 103 14.16 14.07 -0.01
C ILE A 103 13.63 13.16 1.11
N CYS A 104 13.50 11.86 0.85
CA CYS A 104 13.07 10.93 1.88
C CYS A 104 14.13 10.86 2.98
N ARG A 105 15.40 10.68 2.62
CA ARG A 105 16.52 10.66 3.58
C ARG A 105 16.64 11.98 4.36
N THR A 106 16.43 13.12 3.71
CA THR A 106 16.50 14.43 4.38
C THR A 106 15.38 14.66 5.40
N ARG A 107 14.23 13.99 5.26
CA ARG A 107 13.08 14.16 6.16
C ARG A 107 13.01 13.15 7.30
N GLN A 108 13.81 12.09 7.25
CA GLN A 108 13.97 11.10 8.32
C GLN A 108 14.68 11.74 9.52
#